data_AF-A0A858RJ18-F1
#
_entry.id   AF-A0A858RJ18-F1
#
_cell.length_a   1.000
_cell.length_b   1.000
_cell.length_c   1.000
_cell.angle_alpha   90.00
_cell.angle_beta   90.00
_cell.angle_gamma   90.00
#
_symmetry.space_group_name_H-M   'P 1'
#
loop_
_entity.id
_entity.type
_entity.pdbx_description
1 polymer ?
#
loop_
_entity_poly.entity_id
_entity_poly.type
_entity_poly.pdbx_seq_one_letter_code
_entity_poly.pdbx_strand_id
1 'polypeptide(L)'
;MSKATTSQRVQQIIVAIILCFLVGMFLLFLAIPFLYFTGIAQVLWRLVTGWIFFLNDHLPRMSTNAATWVPGVLALIIAAAVGHGFLRAWAKRREKRWSLGSTLALAMIVPVLFVISFLVPGIILQGTQLAGVKWVHHSPSRPGWTQGSMVSDFWLELVSTATKQDEPPWPFPNSLAELETVKRGAWIRMATDFRDPAPPELPIYLGAGFSADSDPGLPLLISARFASEQGFSRYVKTIGGKQIMIRDAETDQWIQRSLDARAGVEKAR
;
A
#
# COMPACT_ATOMS: atom_id res chain seq x y z
N MET A 1 -25.82 45.07 -33.61
CA MET A 1 -26.43 44.08 -32.69
C MET A 1 -26.92 42.90 -33.51
N SER A 2 -26.17 41.80 -33.51
CA SER A 2 -26.50 40.59 -34.28
C SER A 2 -27.65 39.85 -33.62
N LYS A 3 -28.79 39.72 -34.31
CA LYS A 3 -29.87 38.82 -33.89
C LYS A 3 -29.36 37.39 -34.08
N ALA A 4 -28.81 36.80 -33.02
CA ALA A 4 -28.60 35.35 -32.97
C ALA A 4 -29.92 34.69 -33.38
N THR A 5 -29.89 33.96 -34.50
CA THR A 5 -31.08 33.37 -35.09
C THR A 5 -31.67 32.37 -34.09
N THR A 6 -32.99 32.26 -34.04
CA THR A 6 -33.71 31.34 -33.13
C THR A 6 -33.13 29.92 -33.15
N SER A 7 -32.61 29.49 -34.30
CA SER A 7 -31.87 28.24 -34.50
C SER A 7 -30.63 28.09 -33.59
N GLN A 8 -29.82 29.14 -33.43
CA GLN A 8 -28.61 29.10 -32.59
C GLN A 8 -28.94 28.95 -31.11
N ARG A 9 -30.02 29.58 -30.63
CA ARG A 9 -30.49 29.44 -29.24
C ARG A 9 -31.00 28.03 -28.96
N VAL A 10 -31.72 27.44 -29.91
CA VAL A 10 -32.22 26.06 -29.79
C VAL A 10 -31.05 25.07 -29.73
N GLN A 11 -30.01 25.25 -30.57
CA GLN A 11 -28.84 24.38 -30.56
C GLN A 11 -28.05 24.48 -29.23
N GLN A 12 -27.90 25.69 -28.67
CA GLN A 12 -27.25 25.87 -27.37
C GLN A 12 -28.02 25.20 -26.23
N ILE A 13 -29.35 25.26 -26.24
CA ILE A 13 -30.20 24.58 -25.25
C ILE A 13 -30.04 23.06 -25.35
N ILE A 14 -30.06 22.51 -26.56
CA ILE A 14 -29.89 21.06 -26.78
C ILE A 14 -28.52 20.59 -26.25
N VAL A 15 -27.45 21.33 -26.56
CA VAL A 15 -26.09 21.02 -26.07
C VAL A 15 -26.03 21.08 -24.55
N ALA A 16 -26.63 22.09 -23.92
CA ALA A 16 -26.67 22.21 -22.46
C ALA A 16 -27.42 21.05 -21.80
N ILE A 17 -28.54 20.61 -22.38
CA ILE A 17 -29.32 19.46 -21.88
C ILE A 17 -28.49 18.17 -21.97
N ILE A 18 -27.84 17.93 -23.11
CA ILE A 18 -26.97 16.75 -23.30
C ILE A 18 -25.83 16.77 -22.29
N LEU A 19 -25.19 17.92 -22.08
CA LEU A 19 -24.08 18.07 -21.14
C LEU A 19 -24.55 17.80 -19.69
N CYS A 20 -25.68 18.39 -19.27
CA CYS A 20 -26.27 18.16 -17.96
C CYS A 20 -26.63 16.70 -17.74
N PHE A 21 -27.17 16.02 -18.76
CA PHE A 21 -27.49 14.60 -18.70
C PHE A 21 -26.23 13.73 -18.52
N LEU A 22 -25.17 14.00 -19.28
CA LEU A 22 -23.91 13.27 -19.19
C LEU A 22 -23.22 13.47 -17.83
N VAL A 23 -23.21 14.70 -17.31
CA VAL A 23 -22.68 14.99 -15.97
C VAL A 23 -23.51 14.28 -14.90
N GLY A 24 -24.84 14.30 -15.02
CA GLY A 24 -25.75 13.58 -14.12
C GLY A 24 -25.49 12.06 -14.11
N MET A 25 -25.34 11.45 -15.29
CA MET A 25 -25.00 10.03 -15.42
C MET A 25 -23.64 9.68 -14.82
N PHE A 26 -22.62 10.54 -15.02
CA PHE A 26 -21.29 10.34 -14.45
C PHE A 26 -21.31 10.42 -12.92
N LEU A 27 -22.01 11.41 -12.35
CA LEU A 27 -22.17 11.55 -10.90
C LEU A 27 -22.98 10.38 -10.31
N LEU A 28 -24.02 9.91 -11.01
CA LEU A 28 -24.77 8.71 -10.62
C LEU A 28 -23.87 7.47 -10.64
N PHE A 29 -23.04 7.30 -11.67
CA PHE A 29 -22.08 6.20 -11.76
C PHE A 29 -21.04 6.23 -10.63
N LEU A 30 -20.62 7.42 -10.21
CA LEU A 30 -19.76 7.62 -9.03
C LEU A 30 -20.50 7.40 -7.70
N ALA A 31 -21.81 7.64 -7.64
CA ALA A 31 -22.63 7.49 -6.44
C ALA A 31 -23.13 6.05 -6.22
N ILE A 32 -23.35 5.27 -7.29
CA ILE A 32 -23.74 3.85 -7.24
C ILE A 32 -22.81 3.03 -6.34
N PRO A 33 -21.47 3.17 -6.38
CA PRO A 33 -20.60 2.46 -5.46
C PRO A 33 -20.72 2.92 -4.00
N PHE A 34 -21.17 4.16 -3.74
CA PHE A 34 -21.42 4.62 -2.37
C PHE A 34 -22.77 4.14 -1.82
N LEU A 35 -23.78 3.94 -2.67
CA LEU A 35 -25.15 3.61 -2.25
C LEU A 35 -25.40 2.10 -2.08
N TYR A 36 -24.62 1.23 -2.75
CA TYR A 36 -24.89 -0.22 -2.78
C TYR A 36 -23.73 -1.12 -2.33
N PHE A 37 -22.58 -0.58 -1.93
CA PHE A 37 -21.40 -1.43 -1.67
C PHE A 37 -21.35 -1.97 -0.24
N THR A 38 -21.96 -3.13 -0.04
CA THR A 38 -21.51 -4.09 0.99
C THR A 38 -20.85 -5.29 0.30
N GLY A 39 -19.70 -5.77 0.81
CA GLY A 39 -19.02 -6.98 0.32
C GLY A 39 -17.97 -6.78 -0.78
N ILE A 40 -17.95 -7.69 -1.77
CA ILE A 40 -16.89 -7.83 -2.81
C ILE A 40 -16.68 -6.53 -3.60
N ALA A 41 -17.77 -5.81 -3.87
CA ALA A 41 -17.71 -4.57 -4.60
C ALA A 41 -16.85 -3.52 -3.84
N GLN A 42 -17.02 -3.40 -2.51
CA GLN A 42 -16.20 -2.52 -1.66
C GLN A 42 -14.72 -2.89 -1.70
N VAL A 43 -14.41 -4.19 -1.76
CA VAL A 43 -13.03 -4.68 -1.91
C VAL A 43 -12.47 -4.28 -3.27
N LEU A 44 -13.22 -4.45 -4.35
CA LEU A 44 -12.81 -4.02 -5.70
C LEU A 44 -12.63 -2.51 -5.79
N TRP A 45 -13.50 -1.72 -5.18
CA TRP A 45 -13.36 -0.26 -5.13
C TRP A 45 -12.11 0.16 -4.34
N ARG A 46 -11.87 -0.45 -3.18
CA ARG A 46 -10.65 -0.19 -2.39
C ARG A 46 -9.39 -0.60 -3.14
N LEU A 47 -9.43 -1.70 -3.89
CA LEU A 47 -8.35 -2.11 -4.77
C LEU A 47 -8.11 -1.09 -5.89
N VAL A 48 -9.16 -0.65 -6.59
CA VAL A 48 -9.04 0.32 -7.68
C VAL A 48 -8.55 1.67 -7.17
N THR A 49 -9.13 2.18 -6.09
CA THR A 49 -8.72 3.46 -5.49
C THR A 49 -7.32 3.39 -4.91
N GLY A 50 -6.97 2.32 -4.17
CA GLY A 50 -5.60 2.08 -3.69
C GLY A 50 -4.59 1.98 -4.83
N TRP A 51 -4.98 1.34 -5.95
CA TRP A 51 -4.16 1.27 -7.16
C TRP A 51 -3.98 2.65 -7.83
N ILE A 52 -5.03 3.48 -7.90
CA ILE A 52 -4.92 4.85 -8.42
C ILE A 52 -3.97 5.69 -7.56
N PHE A 53 -4.08 5.61 -6.23
CA PHE A 53 -3.16 6.30 -5.33
C PHE A 53 -1.72 5.79 -5.48
N PHE A 54 -1.53 4.47 -5.54
CA PHE A 54 -0.23 3.87 -5.81
C PHE A 54 0.35 4.37 -7.14
N LEU A 55 -0.43 4.35 -8.21
CA LEU A 55 0.01 4.90 -9.48
C LEU A 55 0.37 6.37 -9.34
N ASN A 56 -0.45 7.20 -8.70
CA ASN A 56 -0.15 8.63 -8.57
C ASN A 56 1.15 8.92 -7.81
N ASP A 57 1.45 8.15 -6.76
CA ASP A 57 2.67 8.32 -5.96
C ASP A 57 3.92 7.75 -6.63
N HIS A 58 3.76 6.66 -7.39
CA HIS A 58 4.88 5.92 -7.96
C HIS A 58 5.12 6.19 -9.45
N LEU A 59 4.12 6.57 -10.26
CA LEU A 59 4.31 6.91 -11.68
C LEU A 59 5.32 8.04 -11.88
N PRO A 60 5.28 9.16 -11.12
CA PRO A 60 6.24 10.25 -11.30
C PRO A 60 7.67 9.80 -11.00
N ARG A 61 7.85 8.91 -10.02
CA ARG A 61 9.16 8.34 -9.65
C ARG A 61 9.64 7.32 -10.68
N MET A 62 8.72 6.51 -11.22
CA MET A 62 9.00 5.57 -12.29
C MET A 62 9.29 6.29 -13.61
N SER A 63 8.58 7.37 -13.94
CA SER A 63 8.77 8.10 -15.20
C SER A 63 10.07 8.90 -15.24
N THR A 64 10.53 9.39 -14.08
CA THR A 64 11.77 10.18 -13.96
C THR A 64 13.03 9.32 -13.90
N ASN A 65 12.94 8.05 -13.51
CA ASN A 65 14.08 7.14 -13.48
C ASN A 65 14.08 6.17 -14.68
N ALA A 66 14.89 6.47 -15.70
CA ALA A 66 15.05 5.63 -16.89
C ALA A 66 15.40 4.17 -16.56
N ALA A 67 16.16 3.91 -15.49
CA ALA A 67 16.51 2.54 -15.08
C ALA A 67 15.29 1.70 -14.70
N THR A 68 14.15 2.32 -14.36
CA THR A 68 12.94 1.61 -13.96
C THR A 68 12.01 1.27 -15.12
N TRP A 69 11.89 2.12 -16.15
CA TRP A 69 10.96 1.88 -17.27
C TRP A 69 11.64 1.34 -18.53
N VAL A 70 12.93 1.63 -18.76
CA VAL A 70 13.67 1.16 -19.95
C VAL A 70 13.67 -0.37 -20.08
N PRO A 71 13.93 -1.16 -19.03
CA PRO A 71 13.88 -2.62 -19.13
C PRO A 71 12.48 -3.12 -19.52
N GLY A 72 11.43 -2.47 -19.00
CA GLY A 72 10.04 -2.79 -19.33
C GLY A 72 9.72 -2.51 -20.80
N VAL A 73 10.06 -1.32 -21.29
CA VAL A 73 9.86 -0.97 -22.71
C VAL A 73 10.66 -1.89 -23.63
N LEU A 74 11.89 -2.23 -23.26
CA LEU A 74 12.72 -3.14 -24.05
C LEU A 74 12.10 -4.55 -24.09
N ALA A 75 11.63 -5.06 -22.94
CA ALA A 75 10.92 -6.34 -22.87
C ALA A 75 9.64 -6.33 -23.72
N LEU A 76 8.90 -5.23 -23.74
CA LEU A 76 7.72 -5.06 -24.58
C LEU A 76 8.05 -5.13 -26.08
N ILE A 77 9.12 -4.43 -26.51
CA ILE A 77 9.58 -4.45 -27.91
C ILE A 77 10.01 -5.87 -28.31
N ILE A 78 10.79 -6.55 -27.46
CA ILE A 78 11.23 -7.93 -27.70
C ILE A 78 10.02 -8.87 -27.80
N ALA A 79 9.06 -8.78 -26.87
CA ALA A 79 7.85 -9.59 -26.87
C ALA A 79 7.01 -9.37 -28.14
N ALA A 80 6.84 -8.12 -28.57
CA ALA A 80 6.14 -7.79 -29.81
C ALA A 80 6.85 -8.37 -31.04
N ALA A 81 8.18 -8.24 -31.11
CA ALA A 81 8.98 -8.77 -32.21
C ALA A 81 8.93 -10.30 -32.29
N VAL A 82 9.11 -10.99 -31.16
CA VAL A 82 9.03 -12.45 -31.06
C VAL A 82 7.62 -12.94 -31.39
N GLY A 83 6.59 -12.32 -30.81
CA GLY A 83 5.20 -12.65 -31.08
C GLY A 83 4.84 -12.49 -32.55
N HIS A 84 5.27 -11.39 -33.18
CA HIS A 84 5.05 -11.17 -34.61
C HIS A 84 5.75 -12.23 -35.45
N GLY A 85 7.04 -12.51 -35.19
CA GLY A 85 7.81 -13.52 -35.91
C GLY A 85 7.19 -14.91 -35.80
N PHE A 86 6.81 -15.32 -34.59
CA PHE A 86 6.19 -16.61 -34.32
C PHE A 86 4.84 -16.74 -35.01
N LEU A 87 3.93 -15.78 -34.82
CA LEU A 87 2.57 -15.85 -35.36
C LEU A 87 2.54 -15.74 -36.89
N ARG A 88 3.45 -14.94 -37.48
CA ARG A 88 3.62 -14.87 -38.93
C ARG A 88 4.15 -16.19 -39.50
N ALA A 89 5.15 -16.80 -38.86
CA ALA A 89 5.66 -18.11 -39.27
C ALA A 89 4.57 -19.20 -39.14
N TRP A 90 3.78 -19.15 -38.08
CA TRP A 90 2.66 -20.06 -37.85
C TRP A 90 1.55 -19.90 -38.91
N ALA A 91 1.17 -18.66 -39.24
CA ALA A 91 0.22 -18.41 -40.32
C ALA A 91 0.70 -18.95 -41.67
N LYS A 92 2.00 -18.75 -41.98
CA LYS A 92 2.62 -19.30 -43.19
C LYS A 92 2.54 -20.84 -43.24
N ARG A 93 2.80 -21.53 -42.12
CA ARG A 93 2.67 -23.00 -42.02
C ARG A 93 1.23 -23.50 -42.19
N ARG A 94 0.24 -22.64 -41.96
CA ARG A 94 -1.19 -22.93 -42.14
C ARG A 94 -1.73 -22.44 -43.49
N GLU A 95 -0.85 -22.04 -44.40
CA GLU A 95 -1.21 -21.45 -45.70
C GLU A 95 -2.14 -20.21 -45.59
N LYS A 96 -2.15 -19.56 -44.42
CA LYS A 96 -2.92 -18.34 -44.18
C LYS A 96 -2.05 -17.11 -44.43
N ARG A 97 -2.63 -16.09 -45.06
CA ARG A 97 -1.97 -14.78 -45.19
C ARG A 97 -2.04 -14.03 -43.87
N TRP A 98 -0.88 -13.56 -43.39
CA TRP A 98 -0.79 -12.64 -42.26
C TRP A 98 -1.23 -11.25 -42.72
N SER A 99 -2.38 -10.77 -42.21
CA SER A 99 -2.93 -9.48 -42.62
C SER A 99 -2.35 -8.33 -41.76
N LEU A 100 -2.45 -7.10 -42.26
CA LEU A 100 -2.13 -5.91 -41.48
C LEU A 100 -3.01 -5.81 -40.21
N GLY A 101 -4.27 -6.23 -40.31
CA GLY A 101 -5.19 -6.29 -39.17
C GLY A 101 -4.68 -7.19 -38.05
N SER A 102 -4.07 -8.34 -38.38
CA SER A 102 -3.44 -9.21 -37.39
C SER A 102 -2.23 -8.58 -36.71
N THR A 103 -1.44 -7.79 -37.44
CA THR A 103 -0.34 -7.00 -36.86
C THR A 103 -0.85 -5.92 -35.90
N LEU A 104 -1.90 -5.19 -36.30
CA LEU A 104 -2.52 -4.16 -35.45
C LEU A 104 -3.14 -4.77 -34.19
N ALA A 105 -3.85 -5.90 -34.32
CA ALA A 105 -4.41 -6.63 -33.18
C ALA A 105 -3.30 -7.06 -32.21
N LEU A 106 -2.19 -7.60 -32.72
CA LEU A 106 -1.04 -7.95 -31.89
C LEU A 106 -0.43 -6.73 -31.19
N ALA A 107 -0.28 -5.61 -31.91
CA ALA A 107 0.23 -4.36 -31.37
C ALA A 107 -0.67 -3.77 -30.26
N MET A 108 -1.96 -4.09 -30.24
CA MET A 108 -2.88 -3.71 -29.15
C MET A 108 -2.88 -4.71 -27.99
N ILE A 109 -2.80 -6.02 -28.28
CA ILE A 109 -2.84 -7.07 -27.26
C ILE A 109 -1.57 -7.06 -26.41
N VAL A 110 -0.39 -6.89 -27.03
CA VAL A 110 0.89 -7.00 -26.33
C VAL A 110 1.05 -5.93 -25.22
N PRO A 111 0.74 -4.64 -25.43
CA PRO A 111 0.72 -3.64 -24.36
C PRO A 111 -0.29 -3.94 -23.26
N VAL A 112 -1.47 -4.45 -23.59
CA VAL A 112 -2.48 -4.81 -22.59
C VAL A 112 -1.98 -5.95 -21.70
N LEU A 113 -1.42 -7.02 -22.30
CA LEU A 113 -0.82 -8.12 -21.56
C LEU A 113 0.38 -7.67 -20.72
N PHE A 114 1.18 -6.75 -21.25
CA PHE A 114 2.30 -6.15 -20.53
C PHE A 114 1.81 -5.38 -19.30
N VAL A 115 0.77 -4.53 -19.43
CA VAL A 115 0.16 -3.83 -18.29
C VAL A 115 -0.40 -4.81 -17.26
N ILE A 116 -1.09 -5.86 -17.71
CA ILE A 116 -1.59 -6.94 -16.83
C ILE A 116 -0.43 -7.62 -16.08
N SER A 117 0.74 -7.79 -16.71
CA SER A 117 1.90 -8.40 -16.09
C SER A 117 2.52 -7.59 -14.93
N PHE A 118 2.27 -6.27 -14.85
CA PHE A 118 2.60 -5.46 -13.67
C PHE A 118 1.48 -5.49 -12.63
N LEU A 119 0.22 -5.50 -13.08
CA LEU A 119 -0.95 -5.57 -12.21
C LEU A 119 -0.98 -6.86 -11.40
N VAL A 120 -0.73 -8.01 -12.02
CA VAL A 120 -0.85 -9.32 -11.37
C VAL A 120 0.12 -9.47 -10.20
N PRO A 121 1.44 -9.23 -10.33
CA PRO A 121 2.36 -9.24 -9.20
C PRO A 121 2.00 -8.19 -8.15
N GLY A 122 1.57 -6.98 -8.54
CA GLY A 122 1.13 -5.95 -7.60
C GLY A 122 -0.07 -6.40 -6.75
N ILE A 123 -1.08 -7.00 -7.39
CA ILE A 123 -2.27 -7.55 -6.74
C ILE A 123 -1.91 -8.77 -5.87
N ILE A 124 -1.00 -9.64 -6.32
CA ILE A 124 -0.53 -10.79 -5.52
C ILE A 124 0.28 -10.32 -4.32
N LEU A 125 1.16 -9.32 -4.49
CA LEU A 125 1.97 -8.80 -3.38
C LEU A 125 1.07 -8.09 -2.35
N GLN A 126 0.14 -7.26 -2.80
CA GLN A 126 -0.86 -6.65 -1.93
C GLN A 126 -1.79 -7.72 -1.32
N GLY A 127 -2.19 -8.73 -2.09
CA GLY A 127 -3.04 -9.83 -1.65
C GLY A 127 -2.36 -10.72 -0.61
N THR A 128 -1.07 -11.00 -0.74
CA THR A 128 -0.26 -11.75 0.24
C THR A 128 0.02 -10.93 1.48
N GLN A 129 0.24 -9.61 1.34
CA GLN A 129 0.28 -8.69 2.48
C GLN A 129 -1.07 -8.68 3.22
N LEU A 130 -2.19 -8.60 2.50
CA LEU A 130 -3.55 -8.65 3.06
C LEU A 130 -3.93 -10.04 3.60
N ALA A 131 -3.39 -11.13 3.05
CA ALA A 131 -3.62 -12.48 3.54
C ALA A 131 -2.77 -12.81 4.77
N GLY A 132 -1.58 -12.18 4.89
CA GLY A 132 -0.75 -12.22 6.10
C GLY A 132 -1.35 -11.41 7.25
N VAL A 133 -2.19 -10.42 6.96
CA VAL A 133 -3.09 -9.82 7.94
C VAL A 133 -4.15 -10.86 8.26
N LYS A 134 -4.00 -11.59 9.37
CA LYS A 134 -5.06 -12.44 9.91
C LYS A 134 -6.34 -11.61 9.93
N TRP A 135 -7.35 -12.02 9.16
CA TRP A 135 -8.68 -11.41 9.13
C TRP A 135 -9.38 -11.68 10.46
N VAL A 136 -8.91 -11.00 11.50
CA VAL A 136 -9.53 -10.99 12.82
C VAL A 136 -10.85 -10.25 12.64
N HIS A 137 -11.94 -10.94 12.96
CA HIS A 137 -13.30 -10.41 12.86
C HIS A 137 -13.36 -8.99 13.42
N HIS A 138 -13.78 -8.06 12.56
CA HIS A 138 -13.96 -6.66 12.90
C HIS A 138 -15.08 -6.53 13.93
N SER A 139 -14.70 -6.42 15.20
CA SER A 139 -15.55 -5.83 16.22
C SER A 139 -15.05 -4.39 16.42
N PRO A 140 -15.77 -3.36 15.93
CA PRO A 140 -15.39 -1.94 16.05
C PRO A 140 -15.36 -1.40 17.50
N SER A 141 -15.37 -2.29 18.49
CA SER A 141 -15.43 -2.02 19.92
C SER A 141 -14.21 -2.53 20.71
N ARG A 142 -13.14 -3.01 20.05
CA ARG A 142 -11.96 -3.57 20.73
C ARG A 142 -10.76 -2.61 20.68
N PRO A 143 -10.39 -1.95 21.79
CA PRO A 143 -9.27 -1.01 21.88
C PRO A 143 -7.93 -1.55 21.36
N GLY A 144 -7.72 -2.87 21.42
CA GLY A 144 -6.50 -3.51 20.92
C GLY A 144 -6.26 -3.35 19.42
N TRP A 145 -7.29 -3.28 18.58
CA TRP A 145 -7.04 -3.25 17.12
C TRP A 145 -6.29 -2.00 16.70
N THR A 146 -6.66 -0.84 17.23
CA THR A 146 -5.96 0.41 16.91
C THR A 146 -4.52 0.40 17.41
N GLN A 147 -4.30 -0.14 18.61
CA GLN A 147 -2.95 -0.28 19.16
C GLN A 147 -2.08 -1.18 18.28
N GLY A 148 -2.65 -2.28 17.78
CA GLY A 148 -2.00 -3.21 16.85
C GLY A 148 -1.68 -2.59 15.49
N SER A 149 -2.61 -1.84 14.89
CA SER A 149 -2.36 -1.15 13.61
C SER A 149 -1.29 -0.07 13.79
N MET A 150 -1.36 0.70 14.88
CA MET A 150 -0.41 1.75 15.17
C MET A 150 1.02 1.21 15.26
N VAL A 151 1.27 0.16 16.05
CA VAL A 151 2.64 -0.41 16.11
C VAL A 151 3.12 -1.00 14.78
N SER A 152 2.21 -1.43 13.91
CA SER A 152 2.56 -1.89 12.56
C SER A 152 2.95 -0.73 11.63
N ASP A 153 2.21 0.38 11.68
CA ASP A 153 2.53 1.58 10.91
C ASP A 153 3.86 2.19 11.35
N PHE A 154 4.12 2.24 12.67
CA PHE A 154 5.40 2.68 13.23
C PHE A 154 6.55 1.78 12.79
N TRP A 155 6.35 0.46 12.78
CA TRP A 155 7.38 -0.48 12.34
C TRP A 155 7.75 -0.29 10.87
N LEU A 156 6.76 -0.09 9.99
CA LEU A 156 7.02 0.19 8.57
C LEU A 156 7.85 1.45 8.39
N GLU A 157 7.57 2.51 9.15
CA GLU A 157 8.32 3.76 9.08
C GLU A 157 9.75 3.62 9.59
N LEU A 158 9.95 2.89 10.70
CA LEU A 158 11.27 2.59 11.23
C LEU A 158 12.12 1.78 10.24
N VAL A 159 11.55 0.71 9.67
CA VAL A 159 12.24 -0.11 8.67
C VAL A 159 12.54 0.71 7.42
N SER A 160 11.57 1.46 6.92
CA SER A 160 11.79 2.34 5.76
C SER A 160 12.90 3.36 6.02
N THR A 161 12.98 3.92 7.23
CA THR A 161 14.02 4.89 7.61
C THR A 161 15.39 4.22 7.71
N ALA A 162 15.47 3.03 8.32
CA ALA A 162 16.70 2.25 8.39
C ALA A 162 17.23 1.86 7.01
N THR A 163 16.35 1.40 6.11
CA THR A 163 16.71 0.94 4.76
C THR A 163 16.95 2.06 3.75
N LYS A 164 16.71 3.33 4.11
CA LYS A 164 17.12 4.48 3.28
C LYS A 164 18.63 4.71 3.31
N GLN A 165 19.35 4.08 4.24
CA GLN A 165 20.81 4.16 4.31
C GLN A 165 21.40 3.20 3.28
N ASP A 166 22.36 3.68 2.48
CA ASP A 166 22.88 2.94 1.33
C ASP A 166 23.69 1.69 1.73
N GLU A 167 24.26 1.65 2.95
CA GLU A 167 25.11 0.56 3.41
C GLU A 167 24.63 -0.07 4.73
N PRO A 168 24.72 -1.41 4.87
CA PRO A 168 24.48 -2.09 6.14
C PRO A 168 25.48 -1.59 7.21
N PRO A 169 25.08 -1.56 8.49
CA PRO A 169 24.02 -2.36 9.08
C PRO A 169 22.60 -1.75 9.09
N TRP A 170 22.24 -0.74 8.28
CA TRP A 170 20.87 -0.16 8.31
C TRP A 170 20.34 0.08 9.74
N PRO A 171 21.05 0.89 10.55
CA PRO A 171 20.67 1.14 11.93
C PRO A 171 19.28 1.77 12.01
N PHE A 172 18.51 1.30 12.99
CA PHE A 172 17.30 2.00 13.39
C PHE A 172 17.66 3.35 14.05
N PRO A 173 16.77 4.35 14.01
CA PRO A 173 17.00 5.64 14.65
C PRO A 173 17.27 5.48 16.16
N ASN A 174 18.03 6.38 16.77
CA ASN A 174 18.28 6.28 18.22
C ASN A 174 17.05 6.67 19.05
N SER A 175 16.10 7.36 18.43
CA SER A 175 14.87 7.79 19.07
C SER A 175 13.73 7.94 18.07
N LEU A 176 12.48 7.83 18.55
CA LEU A 176 11.31 8.23 17.76
C LEU A 176 11.33 9.72 17.38
N ALA A 177 12.22 10.51 18.00
CA ALA A 177 12.40 11.92 17.71
C ALA A 177 13.10 12.19 16.36
N GLU A 178 13.70 11.16 15.75
CA GLU A 178 14.37 11.24 14.43
C GLU A 178 13.43 10.92 13.26
N LEU A 179 12.21 10.41 13.51
CA LEU A 179 11.22 10.15 12.47
C LEU A 179 10.59 11.45 11.95
N GLU A 180 10.43 11.61 10.63
CA GLU A 180 9.90 12.84 10.01
C GLU A 180 8.53 13.25 10.59
N THR A 181 8.40 14.54 10.88
CA THR A 181 7.46 15.13 11.84
C THR A 181 5.98 15.12 11.46
N VAL A 182 5.63 14.89 10.19
CA VAL A 182 4.24 15.00 9.70
C VAL A 182 3.32 13.94 10.32
N LYS A 183 3.86 12.78 10.68
CA LYS A 183 3.09 11.67 11.22
C LYS A 183 3.09 11.62 12.76
N ARG A 184 4.15 12.08 13.43
CA ARG A 184 4.27 12.09 14.90
C ARG A 184 3.10 12.81 15.60
N GLY A 185 2.65 13.95 15.07
CA GLY A 185 1.56 14.73 15.66
C GLY A 185 0.18 14.04 15.58
N ALA A 186 -0.10 13.38 14.46
CA ALA A 186 -1.31 12.57 14.30
C ALA A 186 -1.30 11.33 15.21
N TRP A 187 -0.10 10.79 15.47
CA TRP A 187 0.09 9.56 16.23
C TRP A 187 -0.02 9.76 17.73
N ILE A 188 0.59 10.83 18.26
CA ILE A 188 0.41 11.21 19.66
C ILE A 188 -1.07 11.48 19.92
N ARG A 189 -1.75 12.21 19.01
CA ARG A 189 -3.21 12.43 19.12
C ARG A 189 -3.98 11.13 19.14
N MET A 190 -3.73 10.21 18.20
CA MET A 190 -4.40 8.90 18.19
C MET A 190 -4.13 8.11 19.48
N ALA A 191 -2.89 8.02 19.97
CA ALA A 191 -2.58 7.32 21.22
C ALA A 191 -3.28 7.93 22.45
N THR A 192 -3.62 9.22 22.41
CA THR A 192 -4.27 9.95 23.52
C THR A 192 -5.79 10.14 23.37
N ASP A 193 -6.37 10.00 22.17
CA ASP A 193 -7.80 10.28 21.89
C ASP A 193 -8.72 9.07 22.11
N PHE A 194 -8.18 7.91 22.50
CA PHE A 194 -9.02 6.75 22.73
C PHE A 194 -9.83 6.94 24.02
N ARG A 195 -11.14 6.69 23.92
CA ARG A 195 -12.05 6.40 25.05
C ARG A 195 -11.70 5.08 25.74
N ASP A 196 -10.41 4.77 25.87
CA ASP A 196 -9.92 3.67 26.68
C ASP A 196 -9.94 4.17 28.14
N PRO A 197 -10.47 3.40 29.11
CA PRO A 197 -10.33 3.73 30.53
C PRO A 197 -8.86 3.76 31.00
N ALA A 198 -7.91 3.28 30.18
CA ALA A 198 -6.49 3.43 30.46
C ALA A 198 -6.04 4.91 30.34
N PRO A 199 -5.19 5.40 31.26
CA PRO A 199 -4.52 6.68 31.12
C PRO A 199 -3.70 6.70 29.83
N PRO A 200 -3.59 7.87 29.18
CA PRO A 200 -2.82 8.03 27.96
C PRO A 200 -1.38 7.59 28.21
N GLU A 201 -0.91 6.68 27.37
CA GLU A 201 0.44 6.14 27.42
C GLU A 201 1.05 6.15 26.01
N LEU A 202 2.34 6.43 25.91
CA LEU A 202 3.07 6.40 24.65
C LEU A 202 3.62 4.99 24.36
N PRO A 203 3.77 4.62 23.08
CA PRO A 203 4.49 3.41 22.72
C PRO A 203 5.93 3.43 23.23
N ILE A 204 6.41 2.27 23.68
CA ILE A 204 7.78 2.09 24.12
C ILE A 204 8.62 1.70 22.91
N TYR A 205 9.62 2.52 22.61
CA TYR A 205 10.57 2.27 21.53
C TYR A 205 11.82 1.56 22.04
N LEU A 206 12.18 0.46 21.39
CA LEU A 206 13.28 -0.43 21.79
C LEU A 206 14.31 -0.64 20.67
N GLY A 207 14.20 0.08 19.56
CA GLY A 207 15.06 -0.09 18.38
C GLY A 207 16.43 0.57 18.43
N ALA A 208 16.65 1.49 19.38
CA ALA A 208 17.93 2.19 19.50
C ALA A 208 19.08 1.20 19.70
N GLY A 209 20.13 1.31 18.89
CA GLY A 209 21.29 0.39 18.92
C GLY A 209 21.09 -0.95 18.20
N PHE A 210 19.91 -1.20 17.62
CA PHE A 210 19.68 -2.31 16.70
C PHE A 210 19.73 -1.87 15.24
N SER A 211 19.83 -2.88 14.39
CA SER A 211 19.84 -2.79 12.94
C SER A 211 18.73 -3.63 12.32
N ALA A 212 18.38 -3.35 11.06
CA ALA A 212 17.40 -4.15 10.35
C ALA A 212 17.82 -5.63 10.13
N ASP A 213 19.11 -5.93 10.23
CA ASP A 213 19.70 -7.28 10.17
C ASP A 213 19.91 -7.95 11.54
N SER A 214 19.57 -7.27 12.65
CA SER A 214 19.55 -7.87 13.99
C SER A 214 18.53 -9.03 14.07
N ASP A 215 18.61 -9.84 15.14
CA ASP A 215 17.70 -11.00 15.33
C ASP A 215 16.22 -10.58 15.15
N PRO A 216 15.50 -11.15 14.16
CA PRO A 216 14.13 -10.77 13.83
C PRO A 216 13.13 -11.02 14.96
N GLY A 217 13.49 -11.81 15.97
CA GLY A 217 12.72 -12.07 17.18
C GLY A 217 12.84 -10.99 18.26
N LEU A 218 13.77 -10.04 18.14
CA LEU A 218 13.94 -8.96 19.13
C LEU A 218 12.81 -7.94 19.04
N PRO A 219 12.33 -7.42 20.19
CA PRO A 219 11.28 -6.42 20.22
C PRO A 219 11.80 -5.06 19.73
N LEU A 220 11.05 -4.43 18.82
CA LEU A 220 11.33 -3.10 18.29
C LEU A 220 10.43 -2.03 18.92
N LEU A 221 9.15 -2.37 19.11
CA LEU A 221 8.12 -1.48 19.67
C LEU A 221 7.19 -2.26 20.59
N ILE A 222 6.70 -1.58 21.63
CA ILE A 222 5.58 -2.04 22.46
C ILE A 222 4.49 -0.96 22.43
N SER A 223 3.24 -1.37 22.17
CA SER A 223 2.11 -0.45 22.16
C SER A 223 1.83 0.14 23.56
N ALA A 224 1.00 1.18 23.59
CA ALA A 224 0.32 1.55 24.83
C ALA A 224 -0.54 0.37 25.33
N ARG A 225 -0.80 0.36 26.64
CA ARG A 225 -1.71 -0.63 27.24
C ARG A 225 -3.14 -0.46 26.73
N PHE A 226 -3.86 -1.57 26.61
CA PHE A 226 -5.28 -1.57 26.26
C PHE A 226 -6.03 -2.69 26.97
N ALA A 227 -7.34 -2.50 27.15
CA ALA A 227 -8.20 -3.52 27.75
C ALA A 227 -8.42 -4.72 26.81
N SER A 228 -8.32 -5.93 27.38
CA SER A 228 -8.52 -7.21 26.69
C SER A 228 -9.31 -8.18 27.58
N GLU A 229 -9.70 -9.34 27.03
CA GLU A 229 -10.42 -10.39 27.78
C GLU A 229 -9.61 -10.94 28.98
N GLN A 230 -8.28 -10.81 28.97
CA GLN A 230 -7.38 -11.29 30.02
C GLN A 230 -6.88 -10.16 30.96
N GLY A 231 -7.54 -9.00 30.96
CA GLY A 231 -7.07 -7.80 31.66
C GLY A 231 -6.34 -6.85 30.71
N PHE A 232 -5.32 -6.14 31.18
CA PHE A 232 -4.53 -5.25 30.33
C PHE A 232 -3.54 -6.04 29.48
N SER A 233 -3.49 -5.70 28.20
CA SER A 233 -2.60 -6.28 27.21
C SER A 233 -1.85 -5.19 26.44
N ARG A 234 -0.78 -5.60 25.75
CA ARG A 234 0.00 -4.79 24.82
C ARG A 234 0.33 -5.58 23.57
N TYR A 235 0.67 -4.90 22.49
CA TYR A 235 1.29 -5.51 21.33
C TYR A 235 2.78 -5.24 21.32
N VAL A 236 3.57 -6.30 21.16
CA VAL A 236 4.99 -6.23 20.83
C VAL A 236 5.13 -6.41 19.32
N LYS A 237 5.85 -5.50 18.68
CA LYS A 237 6.25 -5.61 17.28
C LYS A 237 7.75 -5.88 17.22
N THR A 238 8.14 -7.01 16.64
CA THR A 238 9.54 -7.43 16.55
C THR A 238 10.24 -6.82 15.34
N ILE A 239 11.58 -6.88 15.28
CA ILE A 239 12.38 -6.42 14.14
C ILE A 239 11.92 -7.09 12.84
N GLY A 240 11.66 -8.40 12.86
CA GLY A 240 11.13 -9.15 11.70
C GLY A 240 9.65 -8.88 11.37
N GLY A 241 9.00 -7.91 12.02
CA GLY A 241 7.62 -7.50 11.71
C GLY A 241 6.54 -8.37 12.35
N LYS A 242 6.90 -9.37 13.16
CA LYS A 242 5.93 -10.20 13.88
C LYS A 242 5.25 -9.36 14.97
N GLN A 243 3.92 -9.41 15.02
CA GLN A 243 3.12 -8.79 16.07
C GLN A 243 2.67 -9.86 17.06
N ILE A 244 2.95 -9.64 18.34
CA ILE A 244 2.66 -10.56 19.44
C ILE A 244 1.83 -9.81 20.47
N MET A 245 0.68 -10.34 20.87
CA MET A 245 -0.08 -9.79 21.99
C MET A 245 0.46 -10.40 23.28
N ILE A 246 0.77 -9.56 24.25
CA ILE A 246 1.32 -9.93 25.55
C ILE A 246 0.43 -9.37 26.66
N ARG A 247 0.44 -9.99 27.83
CA ARG A 247 -0.16 -9.40 29.03
C ARG A 247 0.70 -8.22 29.49
N ASP A 248 0.09 -7.21 30.08
CA ASP A 248 0.82 -6.02 30.58
C ASP A 248 1.91 -6.40 31.60
N ALA A 249 1.67 -7.42 32.42
CA ALA A 249 2.65 -7.96 33.38
C ALA A 249 3.91 -8.59 32.73
N GLU A 250 3.88 -8.91 31.43
CA GLU A 250 5.03 -9.46 30.71
C GLU A 250 5.92 -8.36 30.11
N THR A 251 5.52 -7.09 30.20
CA THR A 251 6.20 -5.96 29.53
C THR A 251 7.67 -5.84 29.94
N ASP A 252 7.97 -5.94 31.22
CA ASP A 252 9.34 -5.81 31.74
C ASP A 252 10.27 -6.92 31.22
N GLN A 253 9.75 -8.13 31.03
CA GLN A 253 10.52 -9.24 30.46
C GLN A 253 10.92 -8.95 29.00
N TRP A 254 10.00 -8.36 28.22
CA TRP A 254 10.29 -7.97 26.84
C TRP A 254 11.27 -6.80 26.75
N ILE A 255 11.15 -5.82 27.64
CA ILE A 255 12.12 -4.72 27.76
C ILE A 255 13.49 -5.27 28.13
N GLN A 256 13.57 -6.13 29.15
CA GLN A 256 14.82 -6.73 29.60
C GLN A 256 15.49 -7.53 28.48
N ARG A 257 14.73 -8.30 27.71
CA ARG A 257 15.26 -9.03 26.54
C ARG A 257 15.91 -8.10 25.50
N SER A 258 15.34 -6.90 25.29
CA SER A 258 15.95 -5.88 24.41
C SER A 258 17.25 -5.32 25.01
N LEU A 259 17.27 -5.05 26.32
CA LEU A 259 18.44 -4.51 27.01
C LEU A 259 19.59 -5.52 27.03
N ASP A 260 19.30 -6.79 27.33
CA ASP A 260 20.29 -7.86 27.34
C ASP A 260 20.91 -8.08 25.95
N ALA A 261 20.10 -8.04 24.90
CA ALA A 261 20.57 -8.15 23.52
C ALA A 261 21.51 -6.99 23.16
N ARG A 262 21.20 -5.76 23.57
CA ARG A 262 22.09 -4.59 23.37
C ARG A 262 23.41 -4.73 24.12
N ALA A 263 23.37 -5.15 25.38
CA ALA A 263 24.57 -5.38 26.17
C ALA A 263 25.45 -6.50 25.56
N GLY A 264 24.84 -7.50 24.93
CA GLY A 264 25.55 -8.53 24.17
C GLY A 264 26.24 -7.99 22.92
N VAL A 265 25.58 -7.08 22.18
CA VAL A 265 26.16 -6.40 21.00
C VAL A 265 27.32 -5.50 21.39
N GLU A 266 27.22 -4.77 22.50
CA GLU A 266 28.27 -3.88 22.99
C GLU A 266 29.55 -4.65 23.39
N LYS A 267 29.41 -5.84 24.00
CA LYS A 267 30.54 -6.71 24.33
C LYS A 267 31.24 -7.33 23.13
N ALA A 268 30.57 -7.37 21.97
CA ALA A 268 31.12 -7.96 20.74
C ALA A 268 31.85 -6.93 19.86
N ARG A 269 31.74 -5.63 20.16
CA ARG A 269 32.46 -4.54 19.51
C ARG A 269 33.78 -4.25 20.23
#